data_AF-A0A2N2XJW7-F1
#
_entry.id   AF-A0A2N2XJW7-F1
#
_cell.length_a   1.000
_cell.length_b   1.000
_cell.length_c   1.000
_cell.angle_alpha   90.00
_cell.angle_beta   90.00
_cell.angle_gamma   90.00
#
_symmetry.space_group_name_H-M   'P 1'
#
loop_
_entity.id
_entity.type
_entity.pdbx_description
1 polymer ?
#
loop_
_entity_poly.entity_id
_entity_poly.type
_entity_poly.pdbx_seq_one_letter_code
_entity_poly.pdbx_strand_id
1 'polypeptide(L)'
;MHPTNHPANRKLLRYLCLLLLLFQVTAGNAQGEWNNWFFGDFAGLSFQSNPPSVLLNAGLGGIGGTAVASDSAGQLLFYSNSSNIYNRNHTLMYNGNNVGISMGWLASAVFAAPFVGNDKLYYLFTFNYVPTTGFGLFYNVIDMQLDQGLGGVVPGQKLLPVVGGESASPYIFGIRHQNKHDFWLICSNNNYNSTIPNKYLAFLVDKNGIHLPVVSYSNISIPQGHLDRFVAINQAGTDLIGQSAFRRMERCHFDASTGVITPLYTFQIAGGATSDALMCFSWSGKKLYISHRYGVLPNCAYYLYQWDASLTDSAAFVNSMIKIMGYNYYGMLSLGKDSKIYITKIHDGMSGGSVDSLSIIHDPEQRGALCNFEENGIDLQGRLSGDHLPLFLQRYFAYINHAGGLCQGMPVTFEPNTWPPPDSLWWNFG
;
A
#
# COMPACT_ATOMS: atom_id res chain seq x y z
N MET A 1 19.49 -6.82 66.83
CA MET A 1 19.42 -5.80 65.76
C MET A 1 19.45 -6.53 64.43
N HIS A 2 18.34 -6.50 63.68
CA HIS A 2 18.19 -7.26 62.43
C HIS A 2 19.11 -6.67 61.32
N PRO A 3 19.82 -7.46 60.51
CA PRO A 3 20.81 -6.96 59.54
C PRO A 3 20.23 -6.20 58.33
N THR A 4 18.92 -5.99 58.28
CA THR A 4 18.21 -5.57 57.06
C THR A 4 18.13 -4.05 56.84
N ASN A 5 18.62 -3.24 57.77
CA ASN A 5 18.52 -1.77 57.71
C ASN A 5 19.83 -1.05 57.36
N HIS A 6 20.80 -1.73 56.73
CA HIS A 6 22.01 -1.05 56.26
C HIS A 6 21.69 -0.21 55.00
N PRO A 7 21.99 1.10 54.95
CA PRO A 7 21.66 1.99 53.82
C PRO A 7 22.28 1.55 52.49
N ALA A 8 23.35 0.77 52.52
CA ALA A 8 23.96 0.14 51.34
C ALA A 8 23.02 -0.86 50.63
N ASN A 9 22.21 -1.61 51.38
CA ASN A 9 21.29 -2.61 50.82
C ASN A 9 20.10 -1.96 50.10
N ARG A 10 19.70 -0.76 50.52
CA ARG A 10 18.66 0.04 49.83
C ARG A 10 19.16 0.61 48.50
N LYS A 11 20.44 0.96 48.41
CA LYS A 11 21.07 1.37 47.15
C LYS A 11 21.19 0.19 46.19
N LEU A 12 21.66 -0.96 46.66
CA LEU A 12 21.77 -2.18 45.87
C LEU A 12 20.42 -2.65 45.32
N LEU A 13 19.36 -2.63 46.16
CA LEU A 13 18.00 -2.98 45.73
C LEU A 13 17.46 -2.00 44.67
N ARG A 14 17.76 -0.69 44.80
CA ARG A 14 17.40 0.31 43.76
C ARG A 14 18.13 0.06 42.44
N TYR A 15 19.43 -0.25 42.47
CA TYR A 15 20.18 -0.61 41.27
C TYR A 15 19.68 -1.92 40.66
N LEU A 16 19.32 -2.92 41.48
CA LEU A 16 18.76 -4.18 41.01
C LEU A 16 17.37 -4.00 40.37
N CYS A 17 16.51 -3.16 40.95
CA CYS A 17 15.21 -2.79 40.36
C CYS A 17 15.38 -2.00 39.05
N LEU A 18 16.36 -1.08 38.96
CA LEU A 18 16.72 -0.39 37.73
C LEU A 18 17.24 -1.35 36.65
N LEU A 19 18.08 -2.33 37.03
CA LEU A 19 18.59 -3.37 36.13
C LEU A 19 17.47 -4.29 35.64
N LEU A 20 16.51 -4.67 36.52
CA LEU A 20 15.34 -5.47 36.16
C LEU A 20 14.36 -4.71 35.25
N LEU A 21 14.24 -3.38 35.41
CA LEU A 21 13.50 -2.50 34.49
C LEU A 21 14.18 -2.38 33.12
N LEU A 22 15.52 -2.38 33.07
CA LEU A 22 16.30 -2.37 31.82
C LEU A 22 16.18 -3.69 31.02
N PHE A 23 15.95 -4.82 31.70
CA PHE A 23 15.71 -6.12 31.05
C PHE A 23 14.25 -6.34 30.59
N GLN A 24 13.32 -5.43 30.90
CA GLN A 24 11.93 -5.48 30.40
C GLN A 24 11.70 -4.69 29.11
N VAL A 25 12.75 -4.15 28.49
CA VAL A 25 12.67 -3.57 27.14
C VAL A 25 12.64 -4.71 26.11
N THR A 26 11.58 -5.50 26.09
CA THR A 26 11.22 -6.21 24.86
C THR A 26 10.92 -5.12 23.85
N ALA A 27 11.67 -5.09 22.76
CA ALA A 27 11.45 -4.20 21.62
C ALA A 27 9.95 -4.03 21.39
N GLY A 28 9.43 -2.84 21.67
CA GLY A 28 8.05 -2.50 21.39
C GLY A 28 7.88 -2.53 19.88
N ASN A 29 7.53 -3.70 19.33
CA ASN A 29 7.12 -3.87 17.95
C ASN A 29 5.71 -3.28 17.80
N ALA A 30 5.54 -1.99 18.08
CA ALA A 30 4.41 -1.24 17.56
C ALA A 30 4.75 -0.87 16.11
N GLN A 31 3.76 -0.82 15.21
CA GLN A 31 3.90 -0.65 13.74
C GLN A 31 4.01 -1.95 12.93
N GLY A 32 3.58 -3.09 13.49
CA GLY A 32 3.53 -4.36 12.80
C GLY A 32 2.39 -4.49 11.77
N GLU A 33 1.53 -3.50 11.59
CA GLU A 33 0.32 -3.62 10.75
C GLU A 33 0.62 -3.95 9.28
N TRP A 34 1.81 -3.61 8.78
CA TRP A 34 2.27 -3.93 7.41
C TRP A 34 3.10 -5.22 7.34
N ASN A 35 3.20 -5.97 8.45
CA ASN A 35 4.08 -7.14 8.53
C ASN A 35 3.65 -8.29 7.65
N ASN A 36 2.36 -8.44 7.37
CA ASN A 36 1.87 -9.60 6.62
C ASN A 36 1.31 -9.14 5.28
N TRP A 37 1.80 -9.76 4.22
CA TRP A 37 1.30 -9.61 2.88
C TRP A 37 0.71 -10.94 2.44
N PHE A 38 -0.49 -10.90 1.88
CA PHE A 38 -1.16 -12.03 1.24
C PHE A 38 -1.57 -11.58 -0.14
N PHE A 39 -1.23 -12.36 -1.17
CA PHE A 39 -1.41 -11.98 -2.57
C PHE A 39 -1.39 -13.22 -3.48
N GLY A 40 -1.79 -13.04 -4.73
CA GLY A 40 -1.76 -14.07 -5.77
C GLY A 40 -2.42 -15.39 -5.36
N ASP A 41 -1.89 -16.50 -5.91
CA ASP A 41 -2.41 -17.83 -5.63
C ASP A 41 -1.63 -18.46 -4.48
N PHE A 42 -2.19 -18.28 -3.28
CA PHE A 42 -1.69 -18.83 -2.01
C PHE A 42 -0.31 -18.28 -1.61
N ALA A 43 0.11 -17.13 -2.13
CA ALA A 43 1.36 -16.48 -1.77
C ALA A 43 1.21 -15.55 -0.56
N GLY A 44 2.29 -15.41 0.19
CA GLY A 44 2.37 -14.40 1.24
C GLY A 44 3.79 -14.17 1.71
N LEU A 45 4.02 -13.00 2.30
CA LEU A 45 5.28 -12.61 2.93
C LEU A 45 5.01 -12.14 4.35
N SER A 46 5.90 -12.51 5.27
CA SER A 46 5.99 -11.91 6.58
C SER A 46 7.28 -11.12 6.71
N PHE A 47 7.15 -9.85 7.02
CA PHE A 47 8.25 -8.96 7.32
C PHE A 47 8.64 -9.02 8.80
N GLN A 48 8.15 -9.97 9.59
CA GLN A 48 8.60 -10.14 10.98
C GLN A 48 10.12 -10.42 11.08
N SER A 49 10.72 -10.94 10.01
CA SER A 49 12.17 -11.03 9.80
C SER A 49 12.67 -10.08 8.71
N ASN A 50 13.98 -9.85 8.67
CA ASN A 50 14.68 -9.23 7.55
C ASN A 50 15.84 -10.14 7.09
N PRO A 51 15.82 -10.69 5.86
CA PRO A 51 14.81 -10.50 4.81
C PRO A 51 13.43 -11.05 5.21
N PRO A 52 12.33 -10.60 4.54
CA PRO A 52 11.00 -11.15 4.79
C PRO A 52 10.94 -12.64 4.47
N SER A 53 10.19 -13.39 5.26
CA SER A 53 9.99 -14.83 5.09
C SER A 53 8.74 -15.12 4.26
N VAL A 54 8.78 -16.15 3.41
CA VAL A 54 7.62 -16.61 2.64
C VAL A 54 6.64 -17.36 3.55
N LEU A 55 5.36 -17.02 3.46
CA LEU A 55 4.28 -17.67 4.18
C LEU A 55 3.72 -18.84 3.38
N LEU A 56 3.82 -20.04 3.95
CA LEU A 56 3.45 -21.27 3.26
C LEU A 56 1.99 -21.70 3.45
N ASN A 57 1.29 -21.06 4.39
CA ASN A 57 -0.07 -21.37 4.80
C ASN A 57 -1.09 -20.30 4.38
N ALA A 58 -0.69 -19.35 3.53
CA ALA A 58 -1.58 -18.36 2.97
C ALA A 58 -2.75 -19.05 2.25
N GLY A 59 -3.99 -18.64 2.57
CA GLY A 59 -5.14 -19.02 1.76
C GLY A 59 -5.18 -18.24 0.44
N LEU A 60 -6.23 -18.46 -0.35
CA LEU A 60 -6.34 -17.88 -1.69
C LEU A 60 -6.42 -16.34 -1.63
N GLY A 61 -5.34 -15.65 -2.03
CA GLY A 61 -5.29 -14.21 -2.26
C GLY A 61 -6.08 -13.79 -3.51
N GLY A 62 -6.23 -14.70 -4.48
CA GLY A 62 -6.97 -14.49 -5.72
C GLY A 62 -6.15 -13.77 -6.79
N ILE A 63 -6.67 -13.76 -8.02
CA ILE A 63 -6.02 -13.14 -9.19
C ILE A 63 -6.11 -11.59 -9.12
N GLY A 64 -7.07 -11.05 -8.36
CA GLY A 64 -7.30 -9.61 -8.19
C GLY A 64 -6.56 -8.97 -7.00
N GLY A 65 -7.01 -7.79 -6.58
CA GLY A 65 -6.45 -7.07 -5.44
C GLY A 65 -6.64 -7.81 -4.11
N THR A 66 -5.72 -7.57 -3.18
CA THR A 66 -5.81 -8.08 -1.80
C THR A 66 -5.78 -6.96 -0.78
N ALA A 67 -6.48 -7.17 0.33
CA ALA A 67 -6.42 -6.32 1.51
C ALA A 67 -5.99 -7.16 2.69
N VAL A 68 -5.07 -6.64 3.50
CA VAL A 68 -4.58 -7.32 4.69
C VAL A 68 -4.65 -6.37 5.87
N ALA A 69 -5.15 -6.87 6.99
CA ALA A 69 -5.10 -6.18 8.27
C ALA A 69 -4.30 -7.03 9.26
N SER A 70 -3.29 -6.42 9.87
CA SER A 70 -2.58 -6.96 11.02
C SER A 70 -2.73 -5.99 12.20
N ASP A 71 -2.54 -6.48 13.41
CA ASP A 71 -2.51 -5.62 14.60
C ASP A 71 -1.16 -4.88 14.74
N SER A 72 -1.04 -4.08 15.79
CA SER A 72 0.17 -3.30 16.06
C SER A 72 1.40 -4.15 16.34
N ALA A 73 1.24 -5.39 16.81
CA ALA A 73 2.32 -6.37 16.98
C ALA A 73 2.63 -7.14 15.67
N GLY A 74 1.86 -6.90 14.62
CA GLY A 74 1.99 -7.54 13.32
C GLY A 74 1.52 -8.98 13.28
N GLN A 75 0.58 -9.32 14.16
CA GLN A 75 -0.20 -10.54 14.04
C GLN A 75 -1.33 -10.33 13.04
N LEU A 76 -1.57 -11.32 12.19
CA LEU A 76 -2.67 -11.28 11.23
C LEU A 76 -4.01 -11.16 11.97
N LEU A 77 -4.87 -10.25 11.49
CA LEU A 77 -6.27 -10.17 11.88
C LEU A 77 -7.14 -10.84 10.82
N PHE A 78 -7.02 -10.39 9.57
CA PHE A 78 -7.72 -10.93 8.42
C PHE A 78 -7.08 -10.51 7.10
N TYR A 79 -7.49 -11.15 6.02
CA TYR A 79 -7.23 -10.70 4.66
C TYR A 79 -8.43 -10.98 3.75
N SER A 80 -8.51 -10.27 2.63
CA SER A 80 -9.59 -10.41 1.65
C SER A 80 -9.04 -10.45 0.23
N ASN A 81 -9.68 -11.27 -0.60
CA ASN A 81 -9.43 -11.42 -2.03
C ASN A 81 -10.53 -10.74 -2.88
N SER A 82 -11.03 -9.60 -2.39
CA SER A 82 -12.16 -8.83 -2.95
C SER A 82 -13.52 -9.57 -3.04
N SER A 83 -13.58 -10.86 -2.72
CA SER A 83 -14.80 -11.69 -2.82
C SER A 83 -15.19 -12.24 -1.46
N ASN A 84 -14.20 -12.72 -0.70
CA ASN A 84 -14.34 -13.28 0.63
C ASN A 84 -13.32 -12.65 1.59
N ILE A 85 -13.58 -12.78 2.88
CA ILE A 85 -12.68 -12.44 3.97
C ILE A 85 -12.30 -13.71 4.70
N TYR A 86 -11.01 -13.87 4.96
CA TYR A 86 -10.45 -14.96 5.74
C TYR A 86 -9.87 -14.41 7.03
N ASN A 87 -10.10 -15.09 8.14
CA ASN A 87 -9.56 -14.71 9.45
C ASN A 87 -8.08 -15.13 9.57
N ARG A 88 -7.50 -14.86 10.74
CA ARG A 88 -6.10 -15.22 11.06
C ARG A 88 -5.77 -16.71 11.03
N ASN A 89 -6.79 -17.59 11.08
CA ASN A 89 -6.62 -19.04 10.95
C ASN A 89 -6.73 -19.50 9.49
N HIS A 90 -6.77 -18.57 8.52
CA HIS A 90 -6.94 -18.82 7.09
C HIS A 90 -8.27 -19.52 6.74
N THR A 91 -9.27 -19.44 7.64
CA THR A 91 -10.62 -19.92 7.38
C THR A 91 -11.54 -18.77 7.03
N LEU A 92 -12.62 -19.08 6.31
CA LEU A 92 -13.64 -18.10 5.95
C LEU A 92 -14.15 -17.41 7.23
N MET A 93 -14.05 -16.09 7.29
CA MET A 93 -14.49 -15.28 8.43
C MET A 93 -16.02 -15.37 8.59
N TYR A 94 -16.52 -15.25 9.82
CA TYR A 94 -17.96 -15.21 10.08
C TYR A 94 -18.65 -14.12 9.23
N ASN A 95 -19.65 -14.53 8.44
CA ASN A 95 -20.34 -13.67 7.48
C ASN A 95 -19.39 -12.99 6.46
N GLY A 96 -18.18 -13.52 6.25
CA GLY A 96 -17.13 -12.95 5.39
C GLY A 96 -17.22 -13.36 3.91
N ASN A 97 -18.23 -14.12 3.49
CA ASN A 97 -18.43 -14.49 2.10
C ASN A 97 -19.18 -13.41 1.30
N ASN A 98 -18.93 -13.33 0.00
CA ASN A 98 -19.63 -12.44 -0.95
C ASN A 98 -19.59 -10.96 -0.50
N VAL A 99 -18.42 -10.49 -0.07
CA VAL A 99 -18.20 -9.11 0.41
C VAL A 99 -17.87 -8.13 -0.72
N GLY A 100 -17.75 -8.63 -1.95
CA GLY A 100 -17.57 -7.89 -3.18
C GLY A 100 -18.06 -8.71 -4.37
N ILE A 101 -18.11 -8.09 -5.54
CA ILE A 101 -18.58 -8.74 -6.78
C ILE A 101 -17.33 -9.07 -7.60
N SER A 102 -16.90 -10.33 -7.56
CA SER A 102 -15.75 -10.81 -8.30
C SER A 102 -15.99 -10.72 -9.81
N MET A 103 -15.15 -9.98 -10.51
CA MET A 103 -14.83 -10.28 -11.90
C MET A 103 -13.32 -10.39 -11.95
N GLY A 104 -12.81 -11.59 -12.28
CA GLY A 104 -11.38 -11.96 -12.28
C GLY A 104 -10.54 -11.23 -13.33
N TRP A 105 -10.57 -9.90 -13.30
CA TRP A 105 -9.76 -9.00 -14.11
C TRP A 105 -8.83 -8.18 -13.23
N LEU A 106 -7.72 -7.76 -13.83
CA LEU A 106 -6.54 -7.03 -13.34
C LEU A 106 -6.79 -5.75 -12.51
N ALA A 107 -8.02 -5.44 -12.10
CA ALA A 107 -8.37 -4.09 -11.66
C ALA A 107 -9.23 -4.00 -10.41
N SER A 108 -9.63 -5.07 -9.71
CA SER A 108 -10.47 -4.91 -8.50
C SER A 108 -9.62 -4.69 -7.24
N ALA A 109 -9.23 -3.44 -6.98
CA ALA A 109 -8.60 -3.11 -5.70
C ALA A 109 -9.58 -3.38 -4.55
N VAL A 110 -9.07 -3.90 -3.44
CA VAL A 110 -9.79 -4.00 -2.17
C VAL A 110 -8.93 -3.30 -1.14
N PHE A 111 -9.54 -2.58 -0.22
CA PHE A 111 -8.79 -1.79 0.77
C PHE A 111 -9.39 -1.94 2.15
N ALA A 112 -8.56 -2.27 3.12
CA ALA A 112 -8.95 -2.36 4.52
C ALA A 112 -8.37 -1.18 5.31
N ALA A 113 -9.19 -0.58 6.16
CA ALA A 113 -8.77 0.47 7.08
C ALA A 113 -9.50 0.33 8.42
N PRO A 114 -8.84 0.61 9.56
CA PRO A 114 -9.51 0.62 10.86
C PRO A 114 -10.53 1.76 10.91
N PHE A 115 -11.55 1.60 11.75
CA PHE A 115 -12.43 2.70 12.11
C PHE A 115 -11.64 3.76 12.87
N VAL A 116 -11.95 5.00 12.56
CA VAL A 116 -11.36 6.15 13.23
C VAL A 116 -11.91 6.19 14.67
N GLY A 117 -11.04 5.99 15.65
CA GLY A 117 -11.40 5.91 17.08
C GLY A 117 -11.83 4.54 17.59
N ASN A 118 -11.80 3.49 16.75
CA ASN A 118 -12.08 2.11 17.19
C ASN A 118 -11.18 1.10 16.45
N ASP A 119 -10.18 0.56 17.15
CA ASP A 119 -9.19 -0.38 16.59
C ASP A 119 -9.71 -1.82 16.42
N LYS A 120 -10.93 -2.10 16.87
CA LYS A 120 -11.60 -3.41 16.72
C LYS A 120 -12.53 -3.47 15.51
N LEU A 121 -12.91 -2.31 14.97
CA LEU A 121 -13.73 -2.21 13.77
C LEU A 121 -12.88 -1.84 12.56
N TYR A 122 -13.21 -2.43 11.41
CA TYR A 122 -12.53 -2.16 10.14
C TYR A 122 -13.55 -1.95 9.03
N TYR A 123 -13.27 -0.97 8.17
CA TYR A 123 -13.87 -0.90 6.85
C TYR A 123 -13.13 -1.84 5.90
N LEU A 124 -13.89 -2.55 5.07
CA LEU A 124 -13.39 -3.21 3.87
C LEU A 124 -14.09 -2.64 2.65
N PHE A 125 -13.36 -1.84 1.87
CA PHE A 125 -13.83 -1.21 0.64
C PHE A 125 -13.64 -2.14 -0.55
N THR A 126 -14.70 -2.31 -1.34
CA THR A 126 -14.77 -3.21 -2.48
C THR A 126 -15.49 -2.53 -3.64
N PHE A 127 -15.14 -2.89 -4.87
CA PHE A 127 -15.77 -2.31 -6.06
C PHE A 127 -16.74 -3.24 -6.77
N ASN A 128 -17.60 -2.64 -7.58
CA ASN A 128 -18.43 -3.34 -8.56
C ASN A 128 -18.08 -2.85 -9.97
N TYR A 129 -17.72 -3.79 -10.86
CA TYR A 129 -17.26 -3.51 -12.22
C TYR A 129 -18.39 -3.14 -13.19
N VAL A 130 -19.63 -3.57 -12.95
CA VAL A 130 -20.78 -3.09 -13.73
C VAL A 130 -21.82 -2.65 -12.72
N PRO A 131 -22.13 -1.35 -12.62
CA PRO A 131 -23.10 -0.85 -11.66
C PRO A 131 -24.52 -1.23 -12.11
N THR A 132 -24.85 -2.52 -12.11
CA THR A 132 -26.24 -3.01 -12.11
C THR A 132 -27.00 -2.49 -10.88
N THR A 133 -26.25 -2.17 -9.83
CA THR A 133 -26.69 -1.59 -8.56
C THR A 133 -26.67 -0.06 -8.53
N GLY A 134 -26.15 0.61 -9.56
CA GLY A 134 -25.96 2.07 -9.59
C GLY A 134 -24.75 2.59 -8.79
N PHE A 135 -23.99 1.72 -8.11
CA PHE A 135 -22.80 2.11 -7.34
C PHE A 135 -21.54 1.36 -7.78
N GLY A 136 -20.41 2.10 -7.88
CA GLY A 136 -19.09 1.56 -8.17
C GLY A 136 -18.30 1.17 -6.92
N LEU A 137 -18.49 1.87 -5.80
CA LEU A 137 -17.80 1.62 -4.53
C LEU A 137 -18.75 1.22 -3.40
N PHE A 138 -18.38 0.17 -2.69
CA PHE A 138 -19.06 -0.37 -1.52
C PHE A 138 -18.09 -0.50 -0.35
N TYR A 139 -18.65 -0.63 0.86
CA TYR A 139 -17.90 -1.00 2.05
C TYR A 139 -18.63 -2.07 2.86
N ASN A 140 -17.85 -2.76 3.68
CA ASN A 140 -18.31 -3.73 4.65
C ASN A 140 -17.74 -3.33 6.02
N VAL A 141 -18.48 -3.57 7.10
CA VAL A 141 -18.00 -3.34 8.47
C VAL A 141 -17.61 -4.68 9.09
N ILE A 142 -16.34 -4.82 9.42
CA ILE A 142 -15.78 -5.97 10.11
C ILE A 142 -15.60 -5.61 11.57
N ASP A 143 -16.06 -6.47 12.47
CA ASP A 143 -15.82 -6.38 13.90
C ASP A 143 -14.97 -7.56 14.36
N MET A 144 -13.76 -7.26 14.85
CA MET A 144 -12.80 -8.25 15.32
C MET A 144 -13.17 -8.86 16.69
N GLN A 145 -14.20 -8.37 17.37
CA GLN A 145 -14.71 -8.95 18.62
C GLN A 145 -15.68 -10.12 18.37
N LEU A 146 -16.22 -10.23 17.16
CA LEU A 146 -17.09 -11.34 16.77
C LEU A 146 -16.30 -12.66 16.69
N ASP A 147 -17.06 -13.77 16.67
CA ASP A 147 -16.53 -15.12 16.51
C ASP A 147 -15.33 -15.42 17.43
N GLN A 148 -15.50 -15.12 18.73
CA GLN A 148 -14.48 -15.35 19.77
C GLN A 148 -13.12 -14.68 19.47
N GLY A 149 -13.14 -13.53 18.79
CA GLY A 149 -11.94 -12.78 18.44
C GLY A 149 -11.32 -13.15 17.09
N LEU A 150 -11.97 -14.01 16.29
CA LEU A 150 -11.61 -14.29 14.90
C LEU A 150 -12.22 -13.30 13.91
N GLY A 151 -13.17 -12.48 14.38
CA GLY A 151 -13.80 -11.42 13.64
C GLY A 151 -14.97 -11.88 12.77
N GLY A 152 -15.76 -10.91 12.32
CA GLY A 152 -16.91 -11.15 11.47
C GLY A 152 -17.38 -9.89 10.77
N VAL A 153 -18.02 -10.04 9.60
CA VAL A 153 -18.77 -8.92 9.01
C VAL A 153 -20.05 -8.74 9.82
N VAL A 154 -20.23 -7.53 10.37
CA VAL A 154 -21.37 -7.21 11.23
C VAL A 154 -22.68 -7.48 10.46
N PRO A 155 -23.64 -8.23 11.03
CA PRO A 155 -24.92 -8.49 10.39
C PRO A 155 -25.62 -7.20 9.93
N GLY A 156 -26.04 -7.14 8.66
CA GLY A 156 -26.64 -5.95 8.06
C GLY A 156 -25.66 -4.87 7.58
N GLN A 157 -24.34 -5.04 7.80
CA GLN A 157 -23.30 -4.08 7.40
C GLN A 157 -22.38 -4.63 6.30
N LYS A 158 -22.97 -5.35 5.34
CA LYS A 158 -22.28 -5.95 4.18
C LYS A 158 -22.72 -5.23 2.90
N LEU A 159 -21.79 -4.96 1.99
CA LEU A 159 -22.03 -4.33 0.68
C LEU A 159 -22.86 -3.03 0.80
N LEU A 160 -22.50 -2.17 1.74
CA LEU A 160 -23.14 -0.86 1.88
C LEU A 160 -22.59 0.09 0.82
N PRO A 161 -23.44 0.84 0.09
CA PRO A 161 -22.97 1.78 -0.93
C PRO A 161 -22.25 2.96 -0.30
N VAL A 162 -21.15 3.40 -0.91
CA VAL A 162 -20.52 4.68 -0.58
C VAL A 162 -21.20 5.78 -1.38
N VAL A 163 -21.92 6.67 -0.70
CA VAL A 163 -22.60 7.82 -1.33
C VAL A 163 -21.57 8.76 -1.97
N GLY A 164 -21.75 9.12 -3.24
CA GLY A 164 -20.76 9.85 -4.05
C GLY A 164 -19.73 8.95 -4.74
N GLY A 165 -19.75 7.64 -4.45
CA GLY A 165 -18.92 6.60 -5.07
C GLY A 165 -19.58 5.88 -6.25
N GLU A 166 -20.65 6.45 -6.82
CA GLU A 166 -21.46 5.80 -7.87
C GLU A 166 -20.62 5.50 -9.11
N SER A 167 -19.76 6.45 -9.46
CA SER A 167 -18.86 6.37 -10.61
C SER A 167 -17.46 5.88 -10.25
N ALA A 168 -17.18 5.38 -9.04
CA ALA A 168 -15.80 5.06 -8.66
C ALA A 168 -15.21 3.92 -9.51
N SER A 169 -13.99 4.13 -10.04
CA SER A 169 -13.18 3.14 -10.75
C SER A 169 -12.44 2.28 -9.75
N PRO A 170 -12.16 0.99 -10.05
CA PRO A 170 -11.69 0.03 -9.07
C PRO A 170 -10.20 0.15 -8.68
N TYR A 171 -9.67 1.38 -8.67
CA TYR A 171 -8.41 1.72 -8.02
C TYR A 171 -8.65 2.62 -6.82
N ILE A 172 -8.00 2.30 -5.72
CA ILE A 172 -8.20 2.97 -4.44
C ILE A 172 -6.90 3.15 -3.69
N PHE A 173 -6.78 4.24 -2.96
CA PHE A 173 -5.67 4.48 -2.06
C PHE A 173 -6.17 5.13 -0.76
N GLY A 174 -5.52 4.82 0.36
CA GLY A 174 -5.76 5.50 1.64
C GLY A 174 -4.56 6.30 2.07
N ILE A 175 -4.74 7.60 2.27
CA ILE A 175 -3.70 8.53 2.74
C ILE A 175 -4.21 9.25 3.98
N ARG A 176 -3.37 9.48 4.98
CA ARG A 176 -3.80 10.13 6.22
C ARG A 176 -4.15 11.58 5.99
N HIS A 177 -5.19 12.04 6.69
CA HIS A 177 -5.51 13.45 6.78
C HIS A 177 -4.38 14.20 7.50
N GLN A 178 -4.26 15.52 7.29
CA GLN A 178 -3.24 16.34 7.93
C GLN A 178 -3.29 16.28 9.47
N ASN A 179 -4.46 16.03 10.06
CA ASN A 179 -4.65 15.84 11.51
C ASN A 179 -4.13 14.51 12.06
N LYS A 180 -3.65 13.61 11.20
CA LYS A 180 -2.96 12.37 11.55
C LYS A 180 -3.81 11.29 12.20
N HIS A 181 -5.12 11.54 12.31
CA HIS A 181 -6.09 10.62 12.90
C HIS A 181 -7.07 10.10 11.85
N ASP A 182 -7.60 11.00 11.03
CA ASP A 182 -8.54 10.68 9.97
C ASP A 182 -7.77 10.27 8.70
N PHE A 183 -8.48 9.87 7.66
CA PHE A 183 -7.86 9.56 6.38
C PHE A 183 -8.74 9.92 5.20
N TRP A 184 -8.10 10.11 4.06
CA TRP A 184 -8.72 10.24 2.76
C TRP A 184 -8.68 8.91 2.04
N LEU A 185 -9.83 8.48 1.55
CA LEU A 185 -9.97 7.41 0.58
C LEU A 185 -10.03 8.04 -0.81
N ILE A 186 -9.05 7.76 -1.67
CA ILE A 186 -8.91 8.38 -2.98
C ILE A 186 -9.16 7.34 -4.06
N CYS A 187 -10.02 7.66 -5.02
CA CYS A 187 -10.22 6.90 -6.25
C CYS A 187 -10.45 7.86 -7.43
N SER A 188 -10.40 7.34 -8.65
CA SER A 188 -10.84 8.08 -9.85
C SER A 188 -12.25 7.64 -10.25
N ASN A 189 -12.94 8.40 -11.09
CA ASN A 189 -14.16 7.90 -11.71
C ASN A 189 -13.88 6.94 -12.87
N ASN A 190 -14.85 6.09 -13.09
CA ASN A 190 -15.03 5.30 -14.27
C ASN A 190 -15.84 6.10 -15.29
N ASN A 191 -15.45 5.98 -16.56
CA ASN A 191 -16.01 6.74 -17.67
C ASN A 191 -16.68 5.79 -18.67
N TYR A 192 -17.65 5.00 -18.18
CA TYR A 192 -18.49 4.15 -19.03
C TYR A 192 -19.31 4.96 -20.05
N ASN A 193 -19.64 6.20 -19.72
CA ASN A 193 -20.43 7.11 -20.54
C ASN A 193 -19.64 8.41 -20.81
N SER A 194 -19.32 8.67 -22.08
CA SER A 194 -18.40 9.70 -22.58
C SER A 194 -18.73 11.14 -22.21
N THR A 195 -19.86 11.39 -21.56
CA THR A 195 -20.28 12.73 -21.10
C THR A 195 -19.76 13.09 -19.72
N ILE A 196 -19.19 12.15 -18.97
CA ILE A 196 -18.66 12.41 -17.63
C ILE A 196 -17.18 12.80 -17.76
N PRO A 197 -16.76 14.01 -17.30
CA PRO A 197 -15.35 14.35 -17.27
C PRO A 197 -14.57 13.42 -16.33
N ASN A 198 -13.29 13.18 -16.62
CA ASN A 198 -12.44 12.43 -15.70
C ASN A 198 -12.24 13.26 -14.42
N LYS A 199 -12.42 12.60 -13.28
CA LYS A 199 -12.34 13.22 -11.96
C LYS A 199 -11.70 12.28 -10.97
N TYR A 200 -11.06 12.88 -9.98
CA TYR A 200 -10.65 12.25 -8.74
C TYR A 200 -11.72 12.51 -7.67
N LEU A 201 -11.91 11.52 -6.81
CA LEU A 201 -12.83 11.53 -5.69
C LEU A 201 -12.01 11.28 -4.43
N ALA A 202 -12.03 12.23 -3.48
CA ALA A 202 -11.38 12.09 -2.18
C ALA A 202 -12.44 12.11 -1.08
N PHE A 203 -12.70 10.97 -0.46
CA PHE A 203 -13.66 10.84 0.64
C PHE A 203 -12.93 10.98 1.97
N LEU A 204 -13.33 11.95 2.80
CA LEU A 204 -12.86 12.01 4.18
C LEU A 204 -13.51 10.87 4.95
N VAL A 205 -12.71 10.14 5.71
CA VAL A 205 -13.17 9.14 6.67
C VAL A 205 -12.69 9.55 8.05
N ASP A 206 -13.64 9.88 8.92
CA ASP A 206 -13.42 10.29 10.30
C ASP A 206 -14.24 9.41 11.26
N LYS A 207 -14.30 9.78 12.54
CA LYS A 207 -15.06 9.05 13.57
C LYS A 207 -16.58 8.98 13.30
N ASN A 208 -17.10 9.86 12.44
CA ASN A 208 -18.52 9.92 12.07
C ASN A 208 -18.82 9.09 10.81
N GLY A 209 -17.79 8.51 10.19
CA GLY A 209 -17.91 7.64 9.03
C GLY A 209 -17.32 8.24 7.76
N ILE A 210 -17.91 7.88 6.62
CA ILE A 210 -17.45 8.26 5.28
C ILE A 210 -18.26 9.48 4.81
N HIS A 211 -17.58 10.58 4.54
CA HIS A 211 -18.20 11.83 4.06
C HIS A 211 -18.36 11.86 2.54
N LEU A 212 -19.16 12.79 2.02
CA LEU A 212 -19.23 13.04 0.58
C LEU A 212 -17.84 13.44 0.02
N PRO A 213 -17.52 13.05 -1.22
CA PRO A 213 -16.19 13.26 -1.75
C PRO A 213 -15.95 14.72 -2.12
N VAL A 214 -14.73 15.17 -1.88
CA VAL A 214 -14.17 16.33 -2.58
C VAL A 214 -13.86 15.91 -4.01
N VAL A 215 -14.47 16.58 -4.97
CA VAL A 215 -14.37 16.26 -6.40
C VAL A 215 -13.37 17.20 -7.06
N SER A 216 -12.37 16.62 -7.72
CA SER A 216 -11.37 17.36 -8.49
C SER A 216 -11.31 16.83 -9.92
N TYR A 217 -11.22 17.72 -10.91
CA TYR A 217 -11.25 17.33 -12.32
C TYR A 217 -9.84 17.13 -12.87
N SER A 218 -9.64 16.08 -13.67
CA SER A 218 -8.40 15.83 -14.40
C SER A 218 -8.34 16.70 -15.66
N ASN A 219 -7.14 17.14 -16.06
CA ASN A 219 -6.92 17.76 -17.37
C ASN A 219 -6.83 16.72 -18.50
N ILE A 220 -6.74 15.44 -18.17
CA ILE A 220 -6.77 14.39 -19.18
C ILE A 220 -8.21 14.12 -19.58
N SER A 221 -8.54 14.36 -20.85
CA SER A 221 -9.76 13.85 -21.47
C SER A 221 -9.49 12.46 -22.07
N ILE A 222 -10.40 11.52 -21.81
CA ILE A 222 -10.29 10.12 -22.24
C ILE A 222 -11.56 9.77 -23.03
N PRO A 223 -11.43 9.09 -24.19
CA PRO A 223 -12.57 8.57 -24.92
C PRO A 223 -13.39 7.54 -24.12
N GLN A 224 -14.63 7.30 -24.55
CA GLN A 224 -15.52 6.33 -23.92
C GLN A 224 -14.90 4.94 -23.80
N GLY A 225 -15.18 4.24 -22.70
CA GLY A 225 -14.95 2.78 -22.60
C GLY A 225 -13.54 2.37 -22.17
N HIS A 226 -12.68 3.32 -21.78
CA HIS A 226 -11.37 2.99 -21.20
C HIS A 226 -11.41 3.06 -19.67
N LEU A 227 -11.27 1.89 -19.05
CA LEU A 227 -11.49 1.68 -17.61
C LEU A 227 -10.19 1.65 -16.81
N ASP A 228 -9.05 1.60 -17.50
CA ASP A 228 -7.73 1.49 -16.89
C ASP A 228 -7.35 2.80 -16.22
N ARG A 229 -7.35 2.78 -14.89
CA ARG A 229 -6.99 3.89 -14.03
C ARG A 229 -6.11 3.36 -12.94
N PHE A 230 -4.96 4.01 -12.77
CA PHE A 230 -4.03 3.68 -11.70
C PHE A 230 -3.68 4.97 -11.00
N VAL A 231 -3.47 4.91 -9.68
CA VAL A 231 -3.06 6.07 -8.91
C VAL A 231 -1.91 5.64 -8.01
N ALA A 232 -0.88 6.47 -7.93
CA ALA A 232 0.13 6.38 -6.89
C ALA A 232 0.22 7.73 -6.18
N ILE A 233 0.45 7.71 -4.88
CA ILE A 233 0.71 8.91 -4.09
C ILE A 233 1.93 8.65 -3.21
N ASN A 234 2.77 9.68 -3.03
CA ASN A 234 3.94 9.56 -2.18
C ASN A 234 3.54 9.42 -0.69
N GLN A 235 4.46 8.90 0.12
CA GLN A 235 4.25 8.78 1.57
C GLN A 235 4.16 10.13 2.30
N ALA A 236 4.34 11.27 1.61
CA ALA A 236 4.04 12.58 2.18
C ALA A 236 2.56 12.96 2.06
N GLY A 237 1.84 12.34 1.12
CA GLY A 237 0.46 12.69 0.78
C GLY A 237 0.36 14.02 0.05
N THR A 238 1.35 14.35 -0.80
CA THR A 238 1.39 15.66 -1.49
C THR A 238 1.57 15.56 -2.99
N ASP A 239 2.14 14.45 -3.48
CA ASP A 239 2.44 14.22 -4.89
C ASP A 239 1.72 12.96 -5.36
N LEU A 240 0.75 13.15 -6.24
CA LEU A 240 -0.12 12.11 -6.77
C LEU A 240 0.11 11.99 -8.27
N ILE A 241 0.31 10.77 -8.75
CA ILE A 241 0.31 10.44 -10.19
C ILE A 241 -0.97 9.68 -10.48
N GLY A 242 -1.84 10.28 -11.27
CA GLY A 242 -3.01 9.62 -11.82
C GLY A 242 -2.72 9.15 -13.24
N GLN A 243 -2.92 7.88 -13.50
CA GLN A 243 -2.85 7.30 -14.82
C GLN A 243 -4.24 7.14 -15.42
N SER A 244 -4.31 7.48 -16.69
CA SER A 244 -5.46 7.39 -17.55
C SER A 244 -5.15 6.51 -18.76
N ALA A 245 -6.16 6.22 -19.58
CA ALA A 245 -6.01 5.39 -20.77
C ALA A 245 -4.84 5.83 -21.68
N PHE A 246 -4.30 4.88 -22.44
CA PHE A 246 -3.16 5.11 -23.35
C PHE A 246 -1.89 5.61 -22.66
N ARG A 247 -1.72 5.28 -21.37
CA ARG A 247 -0.58 5.72 -20.57
C ARG A 247 -0.42 7.23 -20.58
N ARG A 248 -1.53 7.96 -20.44
CA ARG A 248 -1.48 9.38 -20.11
C ARG A 248 -1.41 9.50 -18.60
N MET A 249 -0.31 10.04 -18.11
CA MET A 249 -0.12 10.34 -16.70
C MET A 249 -0.45 11.80 -16.47
N GLU A 250 -1.03 12.07 -15.32
CA GLU A 250 -1.18 13.40 -14.77
C GLU A 250 -0.49 13.42 -13.42
N ARG A 251 0.41 14.38 -13.24
CA ARG A 251 0.97 14.69 -11.94
C ARG A 251 0.11 15.77 -11.30
N CYS A 252 -0.30 15.51 -10.07
CA CYS A 252 -1.18 16.34 -9.29
C CYS A 252 -0.55 16.66 -7.92
N HIS A 253 -0.87 17.82 -7.39
CA HIS A 253 -0.69 18.11 -5.97
C HIS A 253 -1.93 17.64 -5.20
N PHE A 254 -1.73 16.90 -4.10
CA PHE A 254 -2.79 16.57 -3.15
C PHE A 254 -2.66 17.40 -1.88
N ASP A 255 -3.74 18.07 -1.49
CA ASP A 255 -3.83 18.77 -0.22
C ASP A 255 -4.52 17.87 0.82
N ALA A 256 -3.73 17.28 1.71
CA ALA A 256 -4.24 16.38 2.76
C ALA A 256 -5.11 17.07 3.84
N SER A 257 -5.19 18.41 3.84
CA SER A 257 -6.06 19.17 4.74
C SER A 257 -7.47 19.37 4.18
N THR A 258 -7.58 19.49 2.85
CA THR A 258 -8.84 19.79 2.17
C THR A 258 -9.35 18.66 1.30
N GLY A 259 -8.51 17.69 0.95
CA GLY A 259 -8.84 16.62 0.00
C GLY A 259 -8.79 17.06 -1.47
N VAL A 260 -8.39 18.31 -1.76
CA VAL A 260 -8.33 18.83 -3.13
C VAL A 260 -7.14 18.22 -3.88
N ILE A 261 -7.38 17.78 -5.12
CA ILE A 261 -6.36 17.30 -6.04
C ILE A 261 -6.23 18.32 -7.17
N THR A 262 -5.06 18.95 -7.28
CA THR A 262 -4.79 19.98 -8.29
C THR A 262 -3.87 19.41 -9.38
N PRO A 263 -4.36 19.19 -10.60
CA PRO A 263 -3.51 18.85 -11.74
C PRO A 263 -2.41 19.89 -11.98
N LEU A 264 -1.17 19.43 -12.14
CA LEU A 264 -0.02 20.29 -12.42
C LEU A 264 0.36 20.22 -13.90
N TYR A 265 0.61 19.01 -14.39
CA TYR A 265 0.94 18.77 -15.80
C TYR A 265 0.71 17.30 -16.16
N THR A 266 0.67 17.03 -17.45
CA THR A 266 0.57 15.67 -18.00
C THR A 266 1.89 15.24 -18.62
N PHE A 267 2.12 13.94 -18.63
CA PHE A 267 3.22 13.31 -19.34
C PHE A 267 2.79 11.95 -19.87
N GLN A 268 3.60 11.37 -20.77
CA GLN A 268 3.30 10.09 -21.37
C GLN A 268 4.59 9.29 -21.54
N ILE A 269 4.49 7.98 -21.30
CA ILE A 269 5.55 7.03 -21.62
C ILE A 269 5.30 6.52 -23.04
N ALA A 270 6.33 6.57 -23.89
CA ALA A 270 6.25 6.09 -25.27
C ALA A 270 5.90 4.59 -25.32
N GLY A 271 5.03 4.17 -26.26
CA GLY A 271 4.83 2.75 -26.54
C GLY A 271 3.48 2.24 -27.05
N GLY A 272 2.67 3.07 -27.70
CA GLY A 272 1.44 2.61 -28.37
C GLY A 272 0.16 2.57 -27.54
N ALA A 273 -0.74 1.62 -27.82
CA ALA A 273 -2.15 1.64 -27.40
C ALA A 273 -2.45 0.98 -26.03
N THR A 274 -1.50 0.32 -25.39
CA THR A 274 -1.69 -0.34 -24.08
C THR A 274 -1.72 0.65 -22.93
N SER A 275 -2.36 0.25 -21.84
CA SER A 275 -2.83 1.15 -20.77
C SER A 275 -2.21 0.89 -19.40
N ASP A 276 -1.36 -0.12 -19.22
CA ASP A 276 -0.89 -0.51 -17.89
C ASP A 276 0.41 0.22 -17.51
N ALA A 277 0.34 1.15 -16.56
CA ALA A 277 1.48 1.77 -15.90
C ALA A 277 1.32 1.64 -14.38
N LEU A 278 1.96 0.61 -13.84
CA LEU A 278 1.94 0.31 -12.41
C LEU A 278 3.05 1.12 -11.74
N MET A 279 2.71 1.81 -10.66
CA MET A 279 3.52 2.91 -10.14
C MET A 279 3.76 2.77 -8.65
N CYS A 280 4.97 3.13 -8.21
CA CYS A 280 5.29 3.22 -6.79
C CYS A 280 6.33 4.31 -6.56
N PHE A 281 6.12 5.14 -5.55
CA PHE A 281 7.11 6.09 -5.07
C PHE A 281 8.10 5.40 -4.12
N SER A 282 9.33 5.90 -4.04
CA SER A 282 10.22 5.57 -2.92
C SER A 282 9.66 6.13 -1.60
N TRP A 283 10.18 5.68 -0.46
CA TRP A 283 9.72 6.12 0.86
C TRP A 283 9.80 7.64 1.03
N SER A 284 10.88 8.27 0.55
CA SER A 284 11.04 9.73 0.61
C SER A 284 10.11 10.48 -0.36
N GLY A 285 9.51 9.78 -1.33
CA GLY A 285 8.76 10.38 -2.44
C GLY A 285 9.64 11.04 -3.50
N LYS A 286 10.98 10.97 -3.40
CA LYS A 286 11.90 11.62 -4.35
C LYS A 286 12.15 10.80 -5.61
N LYS A 287 11.82 9.51 -5.62
CA LYS A 287 11.88 8.64 -6.81
C LYS A 287 10.50 8.09 -7.12
N LEU A 288 10.17 8.04 -8.41
CA LEU A 288 8.99 7.38 -8.94
C LEU A 288 9.45 6.23 -9.83
N TYR A 289 8.93 5.03 -9.57
CA TYR A 289 9.14 3.84 -10.39
C TYR A 289 7.87 3.49 -11.14
N ILE A 290 8.01 3.16 -12.42
CA ILE A 290 6.90 2.72 -13.25
C ILE A 290 7.29 1.44 -13.99
N SER A 291 6.56 0.35 -13.70
CA SER A 291 6.59 -0.88 -14.49
C SER A 291 5.47 -0.80 -15.51
N HIS A 292 5.80 -1.01 -16.78
CA HIS A 292 4.80 -0.96 -17.84
C HIS A 292 5.14 -1.88 -19.00
N ARG A 293 4.10 -2.20 -19.75
CA ARG A 293 4.16 -2.91 -21.04
C ARG A 293 4.23 -1.90 -22.19
N TYR A 294 5.03 -2.22 -23.19
CA TYR A 294 5.20 -1.52 -24.46
C TYR A 294 4.67 -2.38 -25.60
N GLY A 295 3.95 -1.78 -26.56
CA GLY A 295 3.39 -2.50 -27.70
C GLY A 295 2.12 -3.28 -27.36
N VAL A 296 1.70 -4.13 -28.30
CA VAL A 296 0.54 -5.04 -28.19
C VAL A 296 1.00 -6.46 -28.49
N LEU A 297 0.32 -7.45 -27.91
CA LEU A 297 0.63 -8.85 -28.20
C LEU A 297 0.49 -9.16 -29.70
N PRO A 298 1.35 -10.02 -30.27
CA PRO A 298 2.46 -10.74 -29.62
C PRO A 298 3.76 -9.94 -29.46
N ASN A 299 3.85 -8.77 -30.11
CA ASN A 299 5.06 -7.95 -30.19
C ASN A 299 5.09 -6.90 -29.07
N CYS A 300 5.16 -7.38 -27.83
CA CYS A 300 5.28 -6.53 -26.65
C CYS A 300 6.68 -6.58 -26.05
N ALA A 301 7.06 -5.52 -25.35
CA ALA A 301 8.25 -5.44 -24.52
C ALA A 301 7.86 -4.90 -23.15
N TYR A 302 8.70 -5.08 -22.14
CA TYR A 302 8.37 -4.60 -20.80
C TYR A 302 9.56 -3.93 -20.16
N TYR A 303 9.27 -2.89 -19.37
CA TYR A 303 10.30 -2.01 -18.86
C TYR A 303 9.95 -1.47 -17.47
N LEU A 304 11.00 -1.33 -16.67
CA LEU A 304 11.00 -0.56 -15.43
C LEU A 304 11.75 0.75 -15.69
N TYR A 305 11.06 1.85 -15.48
CA TYR A 305 11.62 3.19 -15.52
C TYR A 305 11.64 3.83 -14.14
N GLN A 306 12.61 4.72 -13.92
CA GLN A 306 12.72 5.56 -12.73
C GLN A 306 12.76 7.03 -13.13
N TRP A 307 12.06 7.89 -12.39
CA TRP A 307 12.11 9.35 -12.49
C TRP A 307 12.65 9.98 -11.20
N ASP A 308 13.19 11.19 -11.33
CA ASP A 308 13.43 12.06 -10.17
C ASP A 308 12.17 12.88 -9.87
N ALA A 309 11.40 12.42 -8.88
CA ALA A 309 10.16 13.06 -8.47
C ALA A 309 10.38 14.33 -7.64
N SER A 310 11.61 14.66 -7.24
CA SER A 310 11.87 15.95 -6.58
C SER A 310 11.81 17.14 -7.55
N LEU A 311 11.90 16.88 -8.85
CA LEU A 311 11.83 17.90 -9.89
C LEU A 311 10.37 18.32 -10.13
N THR A 312 10.05 19.60 -9.95
CA THR A 312 8.70 20.14 -10.13
C THR A 312 8.44 20.67 -11.53
N ASP A 313 9.49 21.10 -12.25
CA ASP A 313 9.40 21.48 -13.67
C ASP A 313 9.12 20.24 -14.52
N SER A 314 8.14 20.35 -15.43
CA SER A 314 7.65 19.20 -16.21
C SER A 314 8.70 18.69 -17.20
N ALA A 315 9.46 19.58 -17.84
CA ALA A 315 10.50 19.19 -18.79
C ALA A 315 11.68 18.53 -18.07
N ALA A 316 12.13 19.09 -16.94
CA ALA A 316 13.17 18.49 -16.12
C ALA A 316 12.75 17.12 -15.57
N PHE A 317 11.51 16.99 -15.08
CA PHE A 317 10.96 15.72 -14.62
C PHE A 317 10.98 14.68 -15.74
N VAL A 318 10.37 14.97 -16.90
CA VAL A 318 10.32 14.03 -18.04
C VAL A 318 11.72 13.62 -18.51
N ASN A 319 12.64 14.58 -18.60
CA ASN A 319 14.03 14.32 -19.00
C ASN A 319 14.85 13.56 -17.94
N SER A 320 14.36 13.46 -16.70
CA SER A 320 15.02 12.70 -15.65
C SER A 320 14.80 11.18 -15.76
N MET A 321 13.91 10.74 -16.66
CA MET A 321 13.58 9.33 -16.88
C MET A 321 14.83 8.52 -17.21
N ILE A 322 15.00 7.39 -16.53
CA ILE A 322 16.03 6.41 -16.85
C ILE A 322 15.45 5.00 -16.86
N LYS A 323 15.89 4.20 -17.82
CA LYS A 323 15.59 2.76 -17.88
C LYS A 323 16.41 2.05 -16.82
N ILE A 324 15.73 1.39 -15.88
CA ILE A 324 16.39 0.50 -14.92
C ILE A 324 16.62 -0.85 -15.58
N MET A 325 15.58 -1.40 -16.23
CA MET A 325 15.66 -2.69 -16.88
C MET A 325 14.62 -2.82 -18.01
N GLY A 326 14.91 -3.68 -19.00
CA GLY A 326 13.89 -4.33 -19.81
C GLY A 326 13.83 -5.81 -19.49
N TYR A 327 12.62 -6.37 -19.36
CA TYR A 327 12.38 -7.76 -18.98
C TYR A 327 11.14 -8.31 -19.72
N ASN A 328 10.74 -9.55 -19.40
CA ASN A 328 9.68 -10.27 -20.11
C ASN A 328 8.30 -10.23 -19.42
N TYR A 329 8.13 -9.38 -18.41
CA TYR A 329 6.90 -9.23 -17.59
C TYR A 329 6.70 -7.76 -17.20
N TYR A 330 5.58 -7.42 -16.58
CA TYR A 330 5.38 -6.16 -15.85
C TYR A 330 4.68 -6.51 -14.54
N GLY A 331 4.61 -5.63 -13.56
CA GLY A 331 3.84 -5.96 -12.37
C GLY A 331 3.66 -4.84 -11.37
N MET A 332 2.80 -5.11 -10.40
CA MET A 332 2.46 -4.21 -9.33
C MET A 332 3.70 -3.97 -8.49
N LEU A 333 3.98 -2.69 -8.21
CA LEU A 333 5.05 -2.28 -7.32
C LEU A 333 4.46 -1.89 -5.97
N SER A 334 5.04 -2.34 -4.87
CA SER A 334 4.63 -1.89 -3.54
C SER A 334 5.83 -1.76 -2.61
N LEU A 335 5.79 -0.73 -1.75
CA LEU A 335 6.79 -0.49 -0.72
C LEU A 335 6.63 -1.50 0.41
N GLY A 336 7.68 -2.27 0.68
CA GLY A 336 7.81 -3.05 1.91
C GLY A 336 8.17 -2.18 3.10
N LYS A 337 7.88 -2.69 4.30
CA LYS A 337 8.28 -2.02 5.55
C LYS A 337 9.80 -1.92 5.74
N ASP A 338 10.56 -2.74 5.01
CA ASP A 338 12.02 -2.80 5.02
C ASP A 338 12.67 -1.80 4.06
N SER A 339 11.91 -0.82 3.60
CA SER A 339 12.33 0.24 2.69
C SER A 339 12.65 -0.17 1.25
N LYS A 340 12.33 -1.41 0.87
CA LYS A 340 12.47 -1.92 -0.50
C LYS A 340 11.16 -1.81 -1.29
N ILE A 341 11.25 -1.90 -2.61
CA ILE A 341 10.08 -2.05 -3.48
C ILE A 341 10.05 -3.48 -4.02
N TYR A 342 8.90 -4.14 -3.89
CA TYR A 342 8.64 -5.47 -4.39
C TYR A 342 7.75 -5.39 -5.62
N ILE A 343 8.01 -6.26 -6.61
CA ILE A 343 7.37 -6.21 -7.92
C ILE A 343 6.82 -7.59 -8.28
N THR A 344 5.53 -7.66 -8.59
CA THR A 344 4.90 -8.89 -9.13
C THR A 344 5.31 -9.14 -10.58
N LYS A 345 4.96 -10.32 -11.11
CA LYS A 345 5.36 -10.71 -12.46
C LYS A 345 4.15 -11.17 -13.28
N ILE A 346 3.47 -10.20 -13.88
CA ILE A 346 2.34 -10.37 -14.78
C ILE A 346 2.86 -10.71 -16.17
N HIS A 347 2.43 -11.86 -16.69
CA HIS A 347 2.65 -12.29 -18.07
C HIS A 347 1.32 -12.32 -18.81
N ASP A 348 1.23 -11.64 -19.97
CA ASP A 348 -0.02 -11.58 -20.75
C ASP A 348 -0.30 -12.86 -21.59
N GLY A 349 -0.01 -14.04 -21.04
CA GLY A 349 -0.52 -15.31 -21.57
C GLY A 349 0.18 -15.93 -22.79
N MET A 350 1.37 -15.46 -23.20
CA MET A 350 2.05 -16.01 -24.39
C MET A 350 3.14 -17.07 -24.15
N SER A 351 3.49 -17.36 -22.90
CA SER A 351 4.39 -18.49 -22.61
C SER A 351 4.39 -18.80 -21.11
N GLY A 352 3.52 -19.73 -20.71
CA GLY A 352 3.72 -20.59 -19.54
C GLY A 352 3.99 -19.94 -18.19
N GLY A 353 2.96 -19.94 -17.35
CA GLY A 353 3.14 -20.02 -15.90
C GLY A 353 3.00 -18.69 -15.20
N SER A 354 2.03 -18.64 -14.29
CA SER A 354 2.09 -17.77 -13.14
C SER A 354 3.48 -17.91 -12.50
N VAL A 355 4.12 -16.79 -12.18
CA VAL A 355 5.51 -16.81 -11.72
C VAL A 355 5.54 -16.98 -10.21
N ASP A 356 6.44 -17.86 -9.74
CA ASP A 356 6.64 -18.15 -8.33
C ASP A 356 7.75 -17.31 -7.70
N SER A 357 7.87 -16.04 -8.12
CA SER A 357 8.84 -15.12 -7.54
C SER A 357 8.40 -13.67 -7.60
N LEU A 358 9.02 -12.86 -6.75
CA LEU A 358 8.97 -11.40 -6.80
C LEU A 358 10.35 -10.84 -7.16
N SER A 359 10.35 -9.75 -7.92
CA SER A 359 11.56 -8.94 -8.12
C SER A 359 11.65 -7.84 -7.06
N ILE A 360 12.86 -7.37 -6.77
CA ILE A 360 13.13 -6.44 -5.68
C ILE A 360 13.95 -5.25 -6.19
N ILE A 361 13.60 -4.05 -5.74
CA ILE A 361 14.48 -2.88 -5.76
C ILE A 361 15.02 -2.72 -4.34
N HIS A 362 16.29 -3.05 -4.12
CA HIS A 362 16.89 -3.05 -2.78
C HIS A 362 17.12 -1.66 -2.22
N ASP A 363 17.43 -0.69 -3.09
CA ASP A 363 17.81 0.66 -2.70
C ASP A 363 16.95 1.72 -3.42
N PRO A 364 15.63 1.84 -3.15
CA PRO A 364 14.70 2.66 -3.93
C PRO A 364 15.00 4.16 -3.97
N GLU A 365 15.84 4.66 -3.05
CA GLU A 365 16.25 6.06 -3.02
C GLU A 365 17.42 6.36 -3.97
N GLN A 366 18.14 5.32 -4.40
CA GLN A 366 19.30 5.45 -5.27
C GLN A 366 18.92 5.55 -6.75
N ARG A 367 19.72 6.28 -7.52
CA ARG A 367 19.44 6.56 -8.94
C ARG A 367 20.02 5.48 -9.86
N GLY A 368 19.22 5.03 -10.82
CA GLY A 368 19.68 4.15 -11.90
C GLY A 368 20.10 2.78 -11.39
N ALA A 369 21.20 2.25 -11.93
CA ALA A 369 21.73 0.95 -11.51
C ALA A 369 22.04 0.87 -10.00
N LEU A 370 22.26 2.01 -9.33
CA LEU A 370 22.49 2.05 -7.89
C LEU A 370 21.24 1.72 -7.07
N CYS A 371 20.04 1.68 -7.67
CA CYS A 371 18.86 1.18 -6.98
C CYS A 371 18.90 -0.33 -6.73
N ASN A 372 19.92 -1.01 -7.25
CA ASN A 372 20.22 -2.41 -7.01
C ASN A 372 18.97 -3.28 -7.24
N PHE A 373 18.51 -3.29 -8.49
CA PHE A 373 17.40 -4.14 -8.89
C PHE A 373 17.86 -5.60 -8.95
N GLU A 374 17.09 -6.49 -8.33
CA GLU A 374 17.26 -7.94 -8.39
C GLU A 374 16.01 -8.59 -9.02
N GLU A 375 16.23 -9.31 -10.13
CA GLU A 375 15.20 -10.16 -10.73
C GLU A 375 15.04 -11.45 -9.93
N ASN A 376 13.81 -11.85 -9.61
CA ASN A 376 13.50 -13.05 -8.83
C ASN A 376 14.15 -13.07 -7.42
N GLY A 377 14.30 -11.91 -6.78
CA GLY A 377 14.94 -11.81 -5.46
C GLY A 377 14.20 -12.54 -4.33
N ILE A 378 12.93 -12.91 -4.49
CA ILE A 378 12.22 -13.82 -3.58
C ILE A 378 11.59 -14.97 -4.37
N ASP A 379 11.98 -16.19 -4.04
CA ASP A 379 11.30 -17.44 -4.44
C ASP A 379 10.10 -17.69 -3.52
N LEU A 380 8.90 -17.78 -4.10
CA LEU A 380 7.61 -18.03 -3.42
C LEU A 380 7.34 -19.53 -3.19
N GLN A 381 8.33 -20.40 -3.45
CA GLN A 381 8.31 -21.83 -3.20
C GLN A 381 7.11 -22.52 -3.86
N GLY A 382 6.90 -22.23 -5.15
CA GLY A 382 5.80 -22.75 -5.96
C GLY A 382 4.45 -22.06 -5.79
N ARG A 383 4.34 -21.00 -4.97
CA ARG A 383 3.14 -20.13 -4.91
C ARG A 383 3.26 -19.03 -5.94
N LEU A 384 2.13 -18.56 -6.45
CA LEU A 384 2.15 -17.66 -7.60
C LEU A 384 2.02 -16.21 -7.15
N SER A 385 2.85 -15.31 -7.71
CA SER A 385 2.84 -13.88 -7.36
C SER A 385 1.51 -13.20 -7.66
N GLY A 386 0.77 -13.70 -8.66
CA GLY A 386 -0.39 -13.03 -9.20
C GLY A 386 -0.08 -11.61 -9.67
N ASP A 387 -1.12 -10.78 -9.73
CA ASP A 387 -1.05 -9.48 -10.42
C ASP A 387 -1.02 -8.27 -9.46
N HIS A 388 -1.27 -8.49 -8.18
CA HIS A 388 -1.42 -7.42 -7.19
C HIS A 388 -0.61 -7.68 -5.93
N LEU A 389 -0.33 -6.60 -5.21
CA LEU A 389 0.21 -6.61 -3.86
C LEU A 389 -0.76 -5.85 -2.95
N PRO A 390 -0.79 -6.16 -1.64
CA PRO A 390 -1.70 -5.49 -0.72
C PRO A 390 -1.37 -4.00 -0.59
N LEU A 391 -2.43 -3.19 -0.59
CA LEU A 391 -2.35 -1.77 -0.30
C LEU A 391 -2.65 -1.53 1.17
N PHE A 392 -1.90 -0.61 1.78
CA PHE A 392 -2.05 -0.26 3.18
C PHE A 392 -2.35 1.22 3.34
N LEU A 393 -3.18 1.56 4.34
CA LEU A 393 -3.34 2.94 4.78
C LEU A 393 -1.97 3.48 5.21
N GLN A 394 -1.58 4.62 4.63
CA GLN A 394 -0.37 5.35 5.00
C GLN A 394 -0.22 5.41 6.53
N ARG A 395 0.95 5.02 7.02
CA ARG A 395 1.30 5.10 8.44
C ARG A 395 2.67 5.73 8.62
N TYR A 396 2.85 6.30 9.80
CA TYR A 396 4.08 6.97 10.19
C TYR A 396 5.05 5.93 10.72
N PHE A 397 6.19 5.78 10.05
CA PHE A 397 7.24 4.88 10.48
C PHE A 397 8.35 5.70 11.11
N ALA A 398 8.92 5.24 12.23
CA ALA A 398 10.21 5.76 12.67
C ALA A 398 11.29 4.86 12.07
N TYR A 399 12.05 5.38 11.10
CA TYR A 399 13.20 4.68 10.55
C TYR A 399 14.48 5.09 11.29
N ILE A 400 15.52 4.25 11.19
CA ILE A 400 16.87 4.58 11.66
C ILE A 400 17.80 4.45 10.46
N ASN A 401 18.32 5.58 9.96
CA ASN A 401 19.20 5.61 8.82
C ASN A 401 20.67 5.45 9.23
N HIS A 402 21.20 4.23 9.10
CA HIS A 402 22.62 3.97 9.33
C HIS A 402 23.46 4.28 8.08
N ALA A 403 23.52 5.57 7.70
CA ALA A 403 24.41 6.01 6.64
C ALA A 403 25.86 6.10 7.16
N GLY A 404 26.61 4.99 7.03
CA GLY A 404 28.06 4.95 7.29
C GLY A 404 28.48 3.88 8.29
N GLY A 405 29.09 2.81 7.77
CA GLY A 405 30.01 1.88 8.44
C GLY A 405 29.73 1.49 9.89
N LEU A 406 29.35 0.23 10.11
CA LEU A 406 29.19 -0.46 11.41
C LEU A 406 30.53 -0.64 12.18
N CYS A 407 31.34 0.40 12.27
CA CYS A 407 32.61 0.40 12.99
C CYS A 407 32.47 1.12 14.33
N GLN A 408 33.08 0.56 15.36
CA GLN A 408 33.14 1.18 16.69
C GLN A 408 33.72 2.60 16.59
N GLY A 409 33.00 3.59 17.13
CA GLY A 409 33.43 4.99 17.16
C GLY A 409 32.97 5.86 15.99
N MET A 410 32.25 5.31 15.01
CA MET A 410 31.64 6.10 13.93
C MET A 410 30.30 6.71 14.37
N PRO A 411 29.98 7.95 13.95
CA PRO A 411 28.68 8.56 14.24
C PRO A 411 27.56 7.79 13.54
N VAL A 412 26.48 7.52 14.29
CA VAL A 412 25.23 6.96 13.75
C VAL A 412 24.19 8.06 13.73
N THR A 413 23.58 8.29 12.57
CA THR A 413 22.49 9.26 12.42
C THR A 413 21.16 8.58 12.69
N PHE A 414 20.32 9.19 13.52
CA PHE A 414 18.95 8.75 13.74
C PHE A 414 18.02 9.71 13.01
N GLU A 415 17.43 9.27 11.91
CA GLU A 415 16.53 10.09 11.09
C GLU A 415 15.10 9.56 11.23
N PRO A 416 14.22 10.28 11.97
CA PRO A 416 12.81 9.93 12.04
C PRO A 416 12.17 10.05 10.65
N ASN A 417 11.91 8.95 9.95
CA ASN A 417 11.06 8.99 8.74
C ASN A 417 9.56 9.00 9.07
N THR A 418 9.20 9.60 10.21
CA THR A 418 7.81 9.78 10.64
C THR A 418 7.25 11.00 9.90
N TRP A 419 6.10 10.84 9.23
CA TRP A 419 5.51 11.93 8.45
C TRP A 419 4.08 12.30 8.85
N PRO A 420 3.85 13.33 9.66
CA PRO A 420 4.57 14.57 9.63
C PRO A 420 5.81 14.44 10.50
N PRO A 421 6.78 15.36 10.33
CA PRO A 421 7.80 15.56 11.34
C PRO A 421 7.09 15.70 12.70
N PRO A 422 7.38 14.82 13.66
CA PRO A 422 6.75 14.87 14.97
C PRO A 422 7.22 16.13 15.70
N ASP A 423 6.35 16.71 16.53
CA ASP A 423 6.68 17.91 17.31
C ASP A 423 7.89 17.68 18.23
N SER A 424 8.10 16.43 18.67
CA SER A 424 9.30 15.99 19.36
C SER A 424 9.57 14.51 19.14
N LEU A 425 10.85 14.12 19.15
CA LEU A 425 11.28 12.72 19.18
C LEU A 425 12.14 12.51 20.41
N TRP A 426 11.76 11.49 21.17
CA TRP A 426 12.52 11.04 22.32
C TRP A 426 13.22 9.75 21.97
N TRP A 427 14.53 9.86 21.76
CA TRP A 427 15.39 8.70 21.60
C TRP A 427 15.93 8.32 22.98
N ASN A 428 15.63 7.11 23.42
CA ASN A 428 16.19 6.54 24.64
C ASN A 428 17.10 5.37 24.24
N PHE A 429 18.42 5.56 24.39
CA PHE A 429 19.43 4.56 24.03
C PHE A 429 19.89 3.71 25.24
N GLY A 430 19.19 3.80 26.37
CA GLY A 430 19.57 3.19 27.65
C GLY A 430 19.63 4.21 28.77
#